data_AF-A0A9D6ER22-F1
#
_entry.id   AF-A0A9D6ER22-F1
#
_cell.length_a   1.000
_cell.length_b   1.000
_cell.length_c   1.000
_cell.angle_alpha   90.00
_cell.angle_beta   90.00
_cell.angle_gamma   90.00
#
_symmetry.space_group_name_H-M   'P 1'
#
loop_
_entity.id
_entity.type
_entity.pdbx_description
1 polymer ?
#
loop_
_entity_poly.entity_id
_entity_poly.type
_entity_poly.pdbx_seq_one_letter_code
_entity_poly.pdbx_strand_id
1 'polypeptide(L)'
;MGKKNRSRKQEPPRKAHRRLRWGVGIAVGVVALAVVAYFAYRAVADLPGAFVPSQGNAHVQLASDPHPPYNSDPPTSGPHLPYLAPWGIHTKPIPKELQVHNLEDGGVIIQYSCECPDLVEKLAAVVKRYKDHVILAPYPGMKSKIALTAWTRLDSFDGFDEARVVRFIEAYRGKDHHER
;
A
#
# COMPACT_ATOMS: atom_id res chain seq x y z
N MET A 1 72.47 -5.34 55.35
CA MET A 1 72.30 -4.76 54.00
C MET A 1 71.16 -5.46 53.28
N GLY A 2 70.02 -4.77 53.06
CA GLY A 2 68.88 -5.33 52.34
C GLY A 2 68.80 -4.79 50.92
N LYS A 3 68.42 -5.65 49.96
CA LYS A 3 67.86 -5.23 48.66
C LYS A 3 66.74 -6.19 48.26
N LYS A 4 65.50 -5.79 48.52
CA LYS A 4 64.30 -6.36 47.88
C LYS A 4 64.25 -5.84 46.44
N ASN A 5 64.36 -6.73 45.45
CA ASN A 5 64.16 -6.38 44.05
C ASN A 5 62.67 -6.52 43.73
N ARG A 6 61.94 -5.40 43.59
CA ARG A 6 60.51 -5.38 43.24
C ARG A 6 60.37 -5.61 41.73
N SER A 7 59.71 -6.70 41.35
CA SER A 7 59.23 -6.94 39.99
C SER A 7 58.17 -5.89 39.64
N ARG A 8 58.46 -5.03 38.65
CA ARG A 8 57.51 -4.07 38.08
C ARG A 8 56.72 -4.80 37.00
N LYS A 9 55.53 -5.32 37.35
CA LYS A 9 54.56 -5.81 36.36
C LYS A 9 54.20 -4.65 35.42
N GLN A 10 54.54 -4.78 34.14
CA GLN A 10 54.02 -3.90 33.09
C GLN A 10 52.56 -4.26 32.84
N GLU A 11 51.63 -3.38 33.20
CA GLU A 11 50.24 -3.49 32.75
C GLU A 11 50.14 -3.15 31.24
N PRO A 12 49.39 -3.92 30.44
CA PRO A 12 49.24 -3.65 29.02
C PRO A 12 48.49 -2.32 28.78
N PRO A 13 48.72 -1.63 27.64
CA PRO A 13 48.21 -0.28 27.41
C PRO A 13 46.68 -0.28 27.22
N ARG A 14 45.97 0.23 28.23
CA ARG A 14 44.50 0.43 28.27
C ARG A 14 43.91 1.21 27.07
N LYS A 15 44.72 1.90 26.26
CA LYS A 15 44.27 2.75 25.14
C LYS A 15 43.83 1.96 23.90
N ALA A 16 44.40 0.78 23.64
CA ALA A 16 44.05 -0.03 22.46
C ALA A 16 42.61 -0.56 22.52
N HIS A 17 42.17 -1.01 23.71
CA HIS A 17 40.81 -1.50 23.93
C HIS A 17 39.73 -0.45 23.72
N ARG A 18 40.01 0.84 23.94
CA ARG A 18 39.01 1.91 23.79
C ARG A 18 38.71 2.24 22.33
N ARG A 19 39.73 2.23 21.46
CA ARG A 19 39.56 2.46 20.01
C ARG A 19 38.88 1.28 19.32
N LEU A 20 39.22 0.05 19.71
CA LEU A 20 38.57 -1.16 19.20
C LEU A 20 37.08 -1.22 19.59
N ARG A 21 36.73 -0.87 20.84
CA ARG A 21 35.33 -0.80 21.31
C ARG A 21 34.51 0.27 20.60
N TRP A 22 35.11 1.41 20.26
CA TRP A 22 34.45 2.45 19.47
C TRP A 22 34.24 2.02 18.02
N GLY A 23 35.23 1.40 17.38
CA GLY A 23 35.09 0.86 16.01
C GLY A 23 34.05 -0.26 15.91
N VAL A 24 34.00 -1.17 16.89
CA VAL A 24 32.96 -2.21 16.97
C VAL A 24 31.58 -1.60 17.19
N GLY A 25 31.45 -0.58 18.06
CA GLY A 25 30.18 0.12 18.27
C GLY A 25 29.65 0.81 16.99
N ILE A 26 30.54 1.46 16.23
CA ILE A 26 30.19 2.07 14.94
C ILE A 26 29.77 1.00 13.93
N ALA A 27 30.53 -0.10 13.81
CA ALA A 27 30.20 -1.18 12.88
C ALA A 27 28.84 -1.83 13.20
N VAL A 28 28.57 -2.10 14.48
CA VAL A 28 27.26 -2.61 14.92
C VAL A 28 26.14 -1.62 14.61
N GLY A 29 26.37 -0.31 14.83
CA GLY A 29 25.41 0.73 14.49
C GLY A 29 25.09 0.80 12.99
N VAL A 30 26.11 0.72 12.12
CA VAL A 30 25.95 0.70 10.66
C VAL A 30 25.19 -0.54 10.21
N VAL A 31 25.52 -1.72 10.74
CA VAL A 31 24.81 -2.97 10.42
C VAL A 31 23.35 -2.89 10.88
N ALA A 32 23.10 -2.40 12.09
CA ALA A 32 21.73 -2.23 12.58
C ALA A 32 20.92 -1.26 11.70
N LEU A 33 21.51 -0.13 11.30
CA LEU A 33 20.87 0.81 10.37
C LEU A 33 20.60 0.18 9.00
N ALA A 34 21.55 -0.57 8.45
CA ALA A 34 21.37 -1.27 7.17
C ALA A 34 20.26 -2.32 7.24
N VAL A 35 20.16 -3.05 8.34
CA VAL A 35 19.09 -4.03 8.58
C VAL A 35 17.73 -3.33 8.66
N VAL A 36 17.61 -2.25 9.43
CA VAL A 36 16.37 -1.46 9.53
C VAL A 36 15.98 -0.88 8.17
N ALA A 37 16.94 -0.31 7.43
CA ALA A 37 16.71 0.23 6.10
C ALA A 37 16.28 -0.86 5.10
N TYR A 38 16.87 -2.05 5.18
CA TYR A 38 16.49 -3.19 4.33
C TYR A 38 15.05 -3.63 4.59
N PHE A 39 14.66 -3.80 5.86
CA PHE A 39 13.27 -4.17 6.19
C PHE A 39 12.27 -3.07 5.82
N ALA A 40 12.63 -1.79 6.00
CA ALA A 40 11.80 -0.68 5.55
C ALA A 40 11.64 -0.67 4.02
N TYR A 41 12.74 -0.88 3.27
CA TYR A 41 12.70 -0.98 1.81
C TYR A 41 11.81 -2.13 1.35
N ARG A 42 11.96 -3.33 1.92
CA ARG A 42 11.13 -4.50 1.59
C ARG A 42 9.65 -4.24 1.87
N ALA A 43 9.33 -3.60 3.00
CA ALA A 43 7.94 -3.28 3.34
C ALA A 43 7.25 -2.36 2.30
N VAL A 44 8.00 -1.44 1.68
CA VAL A 44 7.48 -0.56 0.62
C VAL A 44 7.49 -1.25 -0.75
N ALA A 45 8.54 -2.00 -1.06
CA ALA A 45 8.70 -2.70 -2.33
C ALA A 45 7.68 -3.83 -2.54
N ASP A 46 7.19 -4.43 -1.45
CA ASP A 46 6.25 -5.56 -1.49
C ASP A 46 4.76 -5.12 -1.44
N LEU A 47 4.45 -3.81 -1.57
CA LEU A 47 3.06 -3.34 -1.63
C LEU A 47 2.35 -3.83 -2.90
N PRO A 48 1.12 -4.36 -2.80
CA PRO A 48 0.41 -4.93 -3.94
C PRO A 48 -0.07 -3.85 -4.91
N GLY A 49 -0.04 -4.15 -6.21
CA GLY A 49 -0.46 -3.25 -7.28
C GLY A 49 0.57 -2.19 -7.66
N ALA A 50 0.47 -1.74 -8.91
CA ALA A 50 1.30 -0.67 -9.45
C ALA A 50 0.93 0.67 -8.80
N PHE A 51 1.95 1.47 -8.48
CA PHE A 51 1.75 2.86 -8.07
C PHE A 51 1.36 3.72 -9.27
N VAL A 52 0.32 4.54 -9.08
CA VAL A 52 -0.14 5.55 -10.04
C VAL A 52 -0.02 6.92 -9.36
N PRO A 53 0.68 7.90 -9.96
CA PRO A 53 0.83 9.23 -9.37
C PRO A 53 -0.54 9.87 -9.04
N SER A 54 -0.66 10.45 -7.84
CA SER A 54 -1.89 11.13 -7.43
C SER A 54 -2.19 12.31 -8.35
N GLN A 55 -3.47 12.46 -8.69
CA GLN A 55 -4.02 13.65 -9.38
C GLN A 55 -4.72 14.62 -8.41
N GLY A 56 -4.49 14.49 -7.10
CA GLY A 56 -5.14 15.30 -6.06
C GLY A 56 -6.57 14.86 -5.75
N ASN A 57 -7.29 15.69 -4.99
CA ASN A 57 -8.62 15.41 -4.45
C ASN A 57 -9.64 16.54 -4.70
N ALA A 58 -9.56 17.18 -5.87
CA ALA A 58 -10.50 18.25 -6.20
C ALA A 58 -11.94 17.71 -6.30
N HIS A 59 -12.87 18.33 -5.58
CA HIS A 59 -14.28 17.98 -5.70
C HIS A 59 -14.94 18.63 -6.92
N VAL A 60 -15.67 17.83 -7.70
CA VAL A 60 -16.62 18.29 -8.74
C VAL A 60 -18.04 18.13 -8.24
N GLN A 61 -19.00 18.94 -8.73
CA GLN A 61 -20.37 18.91 -8.20
C GLN A 61 -21.22 17.85 -8.90
N LEU A 62 -20.97 17.63 -10.19
CA LEU A 62 -21.66 16.64 -11.02
C LEU A 62 -20.64 15.73 -11.72
N ALA A 63 -21.03 14.49 -11.99
CA ALA A 63 -20.20 13.54 -12.75
C ALA A 63 -19.93 14.02 -14.19
N SER A 64 -20.75 14.95 -14.70
CA SER A 64 -20.60 15.56 -16.02
C SER A 64 -19.76 16.83 -16.02
N ASP A 65 -19.34 17.33 -14.86
CA ASP A 65 -18.53 18.54 -14.79
C ASP A 65 -17.18 18.32 -15.48
N PRO A 66 -16.66 19.32 -16.22
CA PRO A 66 -15.38 19.17 -16.91
C PRO A 66 -14.23 19.07 -15.90
N HIS A 67 -13.38 18.08 -16.07
CA HIS A 67 -12.15 17.92 -15.30
C HIS A 67 -11.03 17.30 -16.16
N PRO A 68 -9.75 17.43 -15.76
CA PRO A 68 -8.66 16.74 -16.44
C PRO A 68 -8.91 15.22 -16.50
N PRO A 69 -8.50 14.53 -17.58
CA PRO A 69 -8.67 13.09 -17.69
C PRO A 69 -7.88 12.36 -16.60
N TYR A 70 -8.41 11.22 -16.15
CA TYR A 70 -7.69 10.34 -15.23
C TYR A 70 -6.44 9.73 -15.87
N ASN A 71 -5.40 9.53 -15.08
CA ASN A 71 -4.12 8.95 -15.52
C ASN A 71 -4.06 7.41 -15.38
N SER A 72 -5.13 6.80 -14.89
CA SER A 72 -5.36 5.35 -14.82
C SER A 72 -6.80 5.01 -15.21
N ASP A 73 -7.01 3.75 -15.63
CA ASP A 73 -8.33 3.23 -15.99
C ASP A 73 -8.44 1.76 -15.53
N PRO A 74 -9.24 1.43 -14.49
CA PRO A 74 -10.07 2.33 -13.68
C PRO A 74 -9.27 3.39 -12.91
N PRO A 75 -9.88 4.55 -12.58
CA PRO A 75 -9.18 5.65 -11.94
C PRO A 75 -8.82 5.32 -10.49
N THR A 76 -7.67 5.85 -10.03
CA THR A 76 -7.15 5.61 -8.67
C THR A 76 -7.02 6.88 -7.83
N SER A 77 -7.25 8.06 -8.40
CA SER A 77 -7.20 9.36 -7.71
C SER A 77 -7.72 10.45 -8.66
N GLY A 78 -7.82 11.69 -8.19
CA GLY A 78 -8.14 12.84 -9.03
C GLY A 78 -9.52 13.41 -8.73
N PRO A 79 -10.07 14.23 -9.65
CA PRO A 79 -11.35 14.91 -9.44
C PRO A 79 -12.50 13.93 -9.19
N HIS A 80 -13.37 14.21 -8.22
CA HIS A 80 -14.44 13.28 -7.81
C HIS A 80 -15.62 13.97 -7.14
N LEU A 81 -16.76 13.28 -7.03
CA LEU A 81 -18.00 13.81 -6.43
C LEU A 81 -17.86 13.96 -4.92
N PRO A 82 -18.62 14.82 -4.20
CA PRO A 82 -18.47 15.04 -2.75
C PRO A 82 -19.26 14.03 -1.89
N TYR A 83 -19.64 12.89 -2.46
CA TYR A 83 -20.42 11.86 -1.79
C TYR A 83 -19.98 10.47 -2.23
N LEU A 84 -20.29 9.47 -1.39
CA LEU A 84 -19.87 8.08 -1.59
C LEU A 84 -20.92 7.25 -2.34
N ALA A 85 -20.45 6.28 -3.13
CA ALA A 85 -21.29 5.12 -3.46
C ALA A 85 -21.46 4.24 -2.22
N PRO A 86 -22.62 3.56 -2.07
CA PRO A 86 -22.82 2.56 -1.04
C PRO A 86 -21.69 1.51 -1.02
N TRP A 87 -21.21 1.13 0.16
CA TRP A 87 -20.26 0.02 0.28
C TRP A 87 -20.91 -1.33 -0.09
N GLY A 88 -20.10 -2.29 -0.52
CA GLY A 88 -20.56 -3.64 -0.85
C GLY A 88 -20.74 -3.92 -2.34
N ILE A 89 -21.69 -4.78 -2.68
CA ILE A 89 -21.82 -5.34 -4.03
C ILE A 89 -22.80 -4.50 -4.87
N HIS A 90 -22.33 -4.10 -6.05
CA HIS A 90 -23.11 -3.41 -7.07
C HIS A 90 -23.27 -4.28 -8.30
N THR A 91 -24.47 -4.29 -8.87
CA THR A 91 -24.79 -5.02 -10.10
C THR A 91 -24.77 -4.13 -11.35
N LYS A 92 -24.53 -2.83 -11.17
CA LYS A 92 -24.44 -1.83 -12.23
C LYS A 92 -23.11 -1.07 -12.13
N PRO A 93 -22.58 -0.56 -13.24
CA PRO A 93 -21.37 0.25 -13.19
C PRO A 93 -21.56 1.48 -12.33
N ILE A 94 -20.54 1.83 -11.56
CA ILE A 94 -20.49 3.04 -10.75
C ILE A 94 -19.75 4.12 -11.56
N PRO A 95 -20.24 5.38 -11.63
CA PRO A 95 -19.51 6.48 -12.26
C PRO A 95 -18.08 6.60 -11.72
N LYS A 96 -17.14 6.99 -12.58
CA LYS A 96 -15.71 7.08 -12.23
C LYS A 96 -15.48 8.06 -11.08
N GLU A 97 -16.11 9.21 -11.16
CA GLU A 97 -16.05 10.31 -10.20
C GLU A 97 -16.63 9.89 -8.85
N LEU A 98 -17.58 8.95 -8.82
CA LEU A 98 -18.13 8.41 -7.58
C LEU A 98 -17.23 7.34 -6.97
N GLN A 99 -16.65 6.47 -7.82
CA GLN A 99 -15.67 5.47 -7.38
C GLN A 99 -14.46 6.13 -6.71
N VAL A 100 -13.94 7.22 -7.28
CA VAL A 100 -12.72 7.87 -6.78
C VAL A 100 -12.92 8.45 -5.37
N HIS A 101 -14.10 8.97 -5.00
CA HIS A 101 -14.35 9.40 -3.61
C HIS A 101 -14.27 8.22 -2.65
N ASN A 102 -14.88 7.08 -2.98
CA ASN A 102 -14.73 5.87 -2.16
C ASN A 102 -13.26 5.48 -1.99
N LEU A 103 -12.40 5.68 -3.00
CA LEU A 103 -10.96 5.43 -2.87
C LEU A 103 -10.25 6.46 -1.98
N GLU A 104 -10.65 7.73 -2.01
CA GLU A 104 -10.13 8.78 -1.10
C GLU A 104 -10.42 8.41 0.35
N ASP A 105 -11.64 7.96 0.65
CA ASP A 105 -12.09 7.49 1.97
C ASP A 105 -11.51 6.12 2.36
N GLY A 106 -10.40 5.69 1.74
CA GLY A 106 -9.71 4.44 2.05
C GLY A 106 -10.44 3.19 1.56
N GLY A 107 -11.31 3.31 0.56
CA GLY A 107 -11.99 2.20 -0.07
C GLY A 107 -11.09 1.39 -1.00
N VAL A 108 -11.45 0.12 -1.15
CA VAL A 108 -10.92 -0.78 -2.18
C VAL A 108 -12.05 -1.21 -3.08
N ILE A 109 -11.90 -0.97 -4.38
CA ILE A 109 -12.90 -1.39 -5.37
C ILE A 109 -12.34 -2.55 -6.16
N ILE A 110 -13.12 -3.63 -6.23
CA ILE A 110 -12.90 -4.76 -7.11
C ILE A 110 -13.79 -4.56 -8.34
N GLN A 111 -13.17 -4.23 -9.47
CA GLN A 111 -13.84 -4.08 -10.75
C GLN A 111 -13.75 -5.37 -11.58
N TYR A 112 -14.80 -5.68 -12.34
CA TYR A 112 -14.79 -6.79 -13.30
C TYR A 112 -15.37 -6.42 -14.67
N SER A 113 -14.83 -7.02 -15.74
CA SER A 113 -15.25 -6.76 -17.13
C SER A 113 -15.44 -8.06 -17.93
N CYS A 114 -16.41 -8.88 -17.51
CA CYS A 114 -16.81 -10.07 -18.24
C CYS A 114 -18.24 -10.53 -17.91
N GLU A 115 -18.82 -11.35 -18.78
CA GLU A 115 -20.00 -12.16 -18.50
C GLU A 115 -19.55 -13.48 -17.86
N CYS A 116 -19.36 -13.45 -16.55
CA CYS A 116 -18.62 -14.49 -15.81
C CYS A 116 -19.21 -14.70 -14.41
N PRO A 117 -20.43 -15.24 -14.29
CA PRO A 117 -21.15 -15.34 -13.01
C PRO A 117 -20.35 -16.07 -11.92
N ASP A 118 -19.68 -17.17 -12.26
CA ASP A 118 -18.84 -17.93 -11.31
C ASP A 118 -17.69 -17.11 -10.73
N LEU A 119 -17.10 -16.22 -11.54
CA LEU A 119 -16.05 -15.31 -11.07
C LEU A 119 -16.64 -14.25 -10.14
N VAL A 120 -17.76 -13.64 -10.55
CA VAL A 120 -18.46 -12.61 -9.77
C VAL A 120 -18.91 -13.16 -8.42
N GLU A 121 -19.39 -14.41 -8.36
CA GLU A 121 -19.77 -15.07 -7.12
C GLU A 121 -18.58 -15.23 -6.16
N LYS A 122 -17.42 -15.67 -6.68
CA LYS A 122 -16.18 -15.79 -5.90
C LYS A 122 -15.71 -14.43 -5.37
N LEU A 123 -15.71 -13.39 -6.19
CA LEU A 123 -15.37 -12.03 -5.77
C LEU A 123 -16.37 -11.51 -4.72
N ALA A 124 -17.67 -11.75 -4.92
CA ALA A 124 -18.72 -11.36 -3.98
C ALA A 124 -18.55 -12.06 -2.62
N ALA A 125 -18.13 -13.33 -2.60
CA ALA A 125 -17.84 -14.06 -1.38
C ALA A 125 -16.65 -13.45 -0.60
N VAL A 126 -15.68 -12.84 -1.29
CA VAL A 126 -14.61 -12.06 -0.64
C VAL A 126 -15.17 -10.76 -0.07
N VAL A 127 -15.91 -9.98 -0.85
CA VAL A 127 -16.46 -8.67 -0.39
C VAL A 127 -17.37 -8.82 0.82
N LYS A 128 -18.19 -9.89 0.89
CA LYS A 128 -19.10 -10.16 2.04
C LYS A 128 -18.38 -10.33 3.38
N ARG A 129 -17.06 -10.49 3.41
CA ARG A 129 -16.25 -10.55 4.65
C ARG A 129 -16.07 -9.16 5.28
N TYR A 130 -16.30 -8.10 4.52
CA TYR A 130 -16.06 -6.72 4.90
C TYR A 130 -17.39 -5.97 5.01
N LYS A 131 -17.61 -5.29 6.14
CA LYS A 131 -18.84 -4.51 6.38
C LYS A 131 -18.86 -3.17 5.63
N ASP A 132 -17.68 -2.61 5.36
CA ASP A 132 -17.46 -1.30 4.77
C ASP A 132 -16.10 -1.26 4.04
N HIS A 133 -15.85 -0.17 3.30
CA HIS A 133 -14.60 0.14 2.58
C HIS A 133 -14.21 -0.86 1.47
N VAL A 134 -15.10 -1.77 1.08
CA VAL A 134 -14.88 -2.68 -0.05
C VAL A 134 -16.09 -2.65 -0.97
N ILE A 135 -15.86 -2.49 -2.27
CA ILE A 135 -16.89 -2.54 -3.31
C ILE A 135 -16.56 -3.63 -4.32
N LEU A 136 -17.60 -4.30 -4.83
CA LEU A 136 -17.54 -5.07 -6.08
C LEU A 136 -18.48 -4.42 -7.09
N ALA A 137 -17.98 -4.08 -8.29
CA ALA A 137 -18.81 -3.49 -9.32
C ALA A 137 -18.37 -3.88 -10.74
N PRO A 138 -19.28 -4.01 -11.71
CA PRO A 138 -18.91 -4.16 -13.11
C PRO A 138 -18.26 -2.88 -13.64
N TYR A 139 -17.24 -3.03 -14.49
CA TYR A 139 -16.54 -1.95 -15.18
C TYR A 139 -16.32 -2.33 -16.65
N PRO A 140 -17.31 -2.09 -17.53
CA PRO A 140 -17.23 -2.49 -18.94
C PRO A 140 -16.08 -1.81 -19.68
N GLY A 141 -15.43 -2.56 -20.58
CA GLY A 141 -14.37 -2.05 -21.45
C GLY A 141 -12.96 -2.14 -20.88
N MET A 142 -12.80 -2.73 -19.67
CA MET A 142 -11.48 -3.02 -19.12
C MET A 142 -10.78 -4.12 -19.94
N LYS A 143 -9.46 -3.97 -20.13
CA LYS A 143 -8.65 -4.96 -20.88
C LYS A 143 -8.50 -6.28 -20.12
N SER A 144 -8.35 -6.20 -18.80
CA SER A 144 -8.32 -7.38 -17.91
C SER A 144 -9.72 -7.74 -17.43
N LYS A 145 -9.90 -8.98 -17.00
CA LYS A 145 -11.18 -9.41 -16.38
C LYS A 145 -11.40 -8.80 -15.01
N ILE A 146 -10.32 -8.56 -14.25
CA ILE A 146 -10.36 -8.04 -12.88
C ILE A 146 -9.41 -6.84 -12.79
N ALA A 147 -9.82 -5.80 -12.06
CA ALA A 147 -8.92 -4.80 -11.51
C ALA A 147 -9.25 -4.57 -10.03
N LEU A 148 -8.23 -4.29 -9.26
CA LEU A 148 -8.32 -3.84 -7.88
C LEU A 148 -7.79 -2.42 -7.83
N THR A 149 -8.58 -1.51 -7.29
CA THR A 149 -8.20 -0.11 -7.12
C THR A 149 -8.27 0.29 -5.66
N ALA A 150 -7.24 1.02 -5.25
CA ALA A 150 -7.18 1.80 -4.03
C ALA A 150 -6.57 3.15 -4.40
N TRP A 151 -6.58 4.13 -3.49
CA TRP A 151 -5.96 5.42 -3.76
C TRP A 151 -4.50 5.25 -4.24
N THR A 152 -4.19 5.78 -5.43
CA THR A 152 -2.87 5.67 -6.11
C THR A 152 -2.38 4.25 -6.42
N ARG A 153 -3.26 3.24 -6.40
CA ARG A 153 -2.88 1.82 -6.58
C ARG A 153 -3.82 1.08 -7.50
N LEU A 154 -3.25 0.43 -8.50
CA LEU A 154 -3.98 -0.37 -9.50
C LEU A 154 -3.34 -1.73 -9.65
N ASP A 155 -4.13 -2.79 -9.53
CA ASP A 155 -3.71 -4.16 -9.83
C ASP A 155 -4.68 -4.85 -10.80
N SER A 156 -4.21 -5.21 -11.99
CA SER A 156 -5.05 -5.75 -13.07
C SER A 156 -4.59 -7.16 -13.48
N PHE A 157 -5.54 -8.09 -13.62
CA PHE A 157 -5.26 -9.50 -13.94
C PHE A 157 -6.53 -10.23 -14.40
N ASP A 158 -6.36 -11.41 -15.01
CA ASP A 158 -7.47 -12.15 -15.64
C ASP A 158 -8.01 -13.33 -14.82
N GLY A 159 -7.17 -13.96 -14.00
CA GLY A 159 -7.52 -15.15 -13.22
C GLY A 159 -7.90 -14.83 -11.78
N PHE A 160 -8.95 -15.44 -11.25
CA PHE A 160 -9.28 -15.32 -9.84
C PHE A 160 -8.15 -15.87 -8.96
N ASP A 161 -7.65 -15.02 -8.07
CA ASP A 161 -6.69 -15.37 -7.02
C ASP A 161 -7.18 -14.70 -5.72
N GLU A 162 -7.84 -15.49 -4.86
CA GLU A 162 -8.39 -14.99 -3.60
C GLU A 162 -7.30 -14.37 -2.71
N ALA A 163 -6.13 -15.01 -2.63
CA ALA A 163 -5.05 -14.54 -1.79
C ALA A 163 -4.52 -13.19 -2.28
N ARG A 164 -4.42 -12.97 -3.60
CA ARG A 164 -4.06 -11.68 -4.20
C ARG A 164 -5.08 -10.60 -3.89
N VAL A 165 -6.36 -10.90 -4.08
CA VAL A 165 -7.46 -9.97 -3.78
C VAL A 165 -7.45 -9.56 -2.31
N VAL A 166 -7.39 -10.53 -1.39
CA VAL A 166 -7.35 -10.27 0.06
C VAL A 166 -6.11 -9.48 0.43
N ARG A 167 -4.92 -9.83 -0.09
CA ARG A 167 -3.69 -9.06 0.18
C ARG A 167 -3.82 -7.60 -0.25
N PHE A 168 -4.45 -7.31 -1.38
CA PHE A 168 -4.69 -5.94 -1.83
C PHE A 168 -5.68 -5.21 -0.93
N ILE A 169 -6.79 -5.86 -0.53
CA ILE A 169 -7.77 -5.27 0.38
C ILE A 169 -7.12 -4.90 1.71
N GLU A 170 -6.45 -5.85 2.37
CA GLU A 170 -5.81 -5.63 3.67
C GLU A 170 -4.67 -4.59 3.60
N ALA A 171 -4.04 -4.42 2.44
CA ALA A 171 -3.00 -3.43 2.27
C ALA A 171 -3.53 -1.99 2.25
N TYR A 172 -4.79 -1.75 1.88
CA TYR A 172 -5.28 -0.39 1.60
C TYR A 172 -6.59 0.00 2.30
N ARG A 173 -7.45 -0.95 2.65
CA ARG A 173 -8.75 -0.68 3.27
C ARG A 173 -8.60 0.18 4.54
N GLY A 174 -9.38 1.26 4.62
CA GLY A 174 -9.45 2.16 5.77
C GLY A 174 -8.27 3.13 5.91
N LYS A 175 -7.42 3.24 4.89
CA LYS A 175 -6.38 4.28 4.83
C LYS A 175 -6.98 5.53 4.18
N ASP A 176 -7.45 6.44 5.02
CA ASP A 176 -8.06 7.70 4.60
C ASP A 176 -7.03 8.64 3.94
N HIS A 177 -7.46 9.34 2.88
CA HIS A 177 -6.62 10.20 2.05
C HIS A 177 -7.10 11.65 1.96
N HIS A 178 -8.06 12.06 2.79
CA HIS A 178 -8.39 13.46 2.92
C HIS A 178 -7.19 14.27 3.45
N GLU A 179 -6.99 15.45 2.88
CA GLU A 179 -6.05 16.42 3.43
C GLU A 179 -6.58 16.90 4.80
N ARG A 180 -5.75 16.75 5.84
CA ARG A 180 -6.04 17.23 7.20
C ARG A 180 -5.72 18.70 7.37
#